data_AF-A0AAV1AVM8-F1
#
_entry.id   AF-A0AAV1AVM8-F1
#
_cell.length_a   1.000
_cell.length_b   1.000
_cell.length_c   1.000
_cell.angle_alpha   90.00
_cell.angle_beta   90.00
_cell.angle_gamma   90.00
#
_symmetry.space_group_name_H-M   'P 1'
#
loop_
_entity.id
_entity.type
_entity.pdbx_description
1 polymer ?
#
loop_
_entity_poly.entity_id
_entity_poly.type
_entity_poly.pdbx_seq_one_letter_code
_entity_poly.pdbx_strand_id
1 'polypeptide(L)'
;MSPNFGSTTAIDAGIPSYIFAEKLVRIDSALWRLAIEASNRVLVDYVTKLTKGGPQSGITKPVRTRIWKEITDVYEIFLVGYCGRDLSSNSLSTVALEADESLEMTILETLGDIVLKLPIDTPVDVVQRLVSTLDRCASRTCSLPVETLEMMPPHYSRFSLTCLQKLFSLSSYFNEINWNMTRFEVNKISIMVLMTRCEYILSWFLTDEKGLALVLRFKHNPVCYFLMNQLVDLIVPQLSMSFKH
;
A
#
# COMPACT_ATOMS: atom_id res chain seq x y z
N MET A 1 27.43 30.63 39.87
CA MET A 1 26.57 31.46 39.00
C MET A 1 26.57 30.83 37.62
N SER A 2 25.50 30.10 37.31
CA SER A 2 25.25 29.54 35.98
C SER A 2 24.52 30.58 35.13
N PRO A 3 24.82 30.74 33.83
CA PRO A 3 23.87 31.27 32.88
C PRO A 3 23.13 30.10 32.22
N ASN A 4 21.83 30.13 32.46
CA ASN A 4 20.80 29.35 31.81
C ASN A 4 20.59 29.94 30.39
N PHE A 5 20.72 29.12 29.35
CA PHE A 5 20.08 29.40 28.06
C PHE A 5 19.53 28.10 27.51
N GLY A 6 18.30 27.81 27.92
CA GLY A 6 17.42 26.98 27.13
C GLY A 6 17.13 27.73 25.83
N SER A 7 17.35 27.07 24.70
CA SER A 7 16.67 27.45 23.46
C SER A 7 16.39 26.20 22.63
N THR A 8 15.11 26.06 22.38
CA THR A 8 14.37 24.98 21.76
C THR A 8 14.70 24.89 20.28
N THR A 9 15.74 24.16 19.90
CA THR A 9 15.89 23.69 18.50
C THR A 9 15.27 22.30 18.39
N ALA A 10 13.96 22.26 18.62
CA ALA A 10 13.13 21.08 18.42
C ALA A 10 12.47 21.17 17.04
N ILE A 11 12.83 20.24 16.15
CA ILE A 11 11.97 19.72 15.08
C ILE A 11 11.52 20.76 14.03
N ASP A 12 12.47 21.41 13.36
CA ASP A 12 12.20 22.19 12.13
C ASP A 12 12.64 21.47 10.84
N ALA A 13 13.11 20.23 10.94
CA ALA A 13 13.26 19.35 9.79
C ALA A 13 11.87 18.76 9.46
N GLY A 14 10.99 19.59 8.91
CA GLY A 14 9.74 19.14 8.32
C GLY A 14 10.02 18.01 7.33
N ILE A 15 9.18 16.99 7.32
CA ILE A 15 9.21 15.96 6.28
C ILE A 15 9.24 16.71 4.94
N PRO A 16 10.21 16.44 4.05
CA PRO A 16 10.30 17.15 2.78
C PRO A 16 8.94 17.16 2.10
N SER A 17 8.39 18.36 1.85
CA SER A 17 7.08 18.49 1.22
C SER A 17 7.10 17.77 -0.12
N TYR A 18 6.36 16.66 -0.22
CA TYR A 18 6.27 15.80 -1.41
C TYR A 18 5.72 16.53 -2.64
N ILE A 19 5.20 17.75 -2.48
CA ILE A 19 4.92 18.69 -3.57
C ILE A 19 6.17 18.90 -4.45
N PHE A 20 7.38 18.71 -3.90
CA PHE A 20 8.61 18.64 -4.68
C PHE A 20 8.68 17.39 -5.58
N ALA A 21 8.33 16.20 -5.09
CA ALA A 21 8.40 14.96 -5.86
C ALA A 21 7.44 14.97 -7.07
N GLU A 22 6.24 15.52 -6.92
CA GLU A 22 5.27 15.68 -8.03
C GLU A 22 5.81 16.58 -9.16
N LYS A 23 6.53 17.65 -8.81
CA LYS A 23 7.18 18.52 -9.81
C LYS A 23 8.39 17.85 -10.48
N LEU A 24 9.10 16.98 -9.77
CA LEU A 24 10.30 16.29 -10.26
C LEU A 24 10.01 15.22 -11.32
N VAL A 25 8.86 14.54 -11.23
CA VAL A 25 8.41 13.52 -12.21
C VAL A 25 8.43 14.06 -13.64
N ARG A 26 8.08 15.34 -13.81
CA ARG A 26 7.98 15.97 -15.14
C ARG A 26 9.31 16.47 -15.70
N ILE A 27 10.38 16.48 -14.89
CA ILE A 27 11.64 17.15 -15.22
C ILE A 27 12.74 16.11 -15.51
N ASP A 28 12.89 15.08 -14.67
CA ASP A 28 13.92 14.04 -14.84
C ASP A 28 13.53 12.76 -14.07
N SER A 29 13.40 11.64 -14.79
CA SER A 29 13.05 10.32 -14.21
C SER A 29 14.08 9.83 -13.19
N ALA A 30 15.37 10.10 -13.40
CA ALA A 30 16.44 9.70 -12.49
C ALA A 30 16.41 10.54 -11.21
N LEU A 31 16.16 11.84 -11.34
CA LEU A 31 16.00 12.74 -10.20
C LEU A 31 14.76 12.38 -9.38
N TRP A 32 13.66 12.03 -10.04
CA TRP A 32 12.46 11.53 -9.38
C TRP A 32 12.74 10.24 -8.60
N ARG A 33 13.37 9.23 -9.22
CA ARG A 33 13.76 7.97 -8.54
C ARG A 33 14.59 8.26 -7.29
N LEU A 34 15.63 9.09 -7.42
CA LEU A 34 16.50 9.46 -6.30
C LEU A 34 15.72 10.17 -5.18
N ALA A 35 14.83 11.10 -5.52
CA ALA A 35 14.04 11.84 -4.54
C ALA A 35 13.08 10.91 -3.77
N ILE A 36 12.42 10.01 -4.48
CA ILE A 36 11.50 9.04 -3.90
C ILE A 36 12.27 8.04 -3.03
N GLU A 37 13.37 7.49 -3.51
CA GLU A 37 14.20 6.55 -2.77
C GLU A 37 14.78 7.19 -1.50
N ALA A 38 15.30 8.41 -1.60
CA ALA A 38 15.81 9.16 -0.45
C ALA A 38 14.70 9.43 0.56
N SER A 39 13.51 9.85 0.09
CA SER A 39 12.35 10.09 0.94
C SER A 39 11.93 8.80 1.67
N ASN A 40 11.84 7.68 0.96
CA ASN A 40 11.48 6.39 1.54
C ASN A 40 12.50 5.95 2.60
N ARG A 41 13.80 6.09 2.34
CA ARG A 41 14.87 5.78 3.30
C ARG A 41 14.78 6.64 4.56
N VAL A 42 14.57 7.95 4.41
CA VAL A 42 14.42 8.88 5.55
C VAL A 42 13.19 8.53 6.37
N LEU A 43 12.06 8.24 5.72
CA LEU A 43 10.82 7.82 6.37
C LEU A 43 11.03 6.52 7.15
N VAL A 44 11.64 5.49 6.55
CA VAL A 44 11.92 4.21 7.22
C VAL A 44 12.82 4.39 8.43
N ASP A 45 13.91 5.15 8.28
CA ASP A 45 14.84 5.44 9.38
C ASP A 45 14.11 6.15 10.53
N TYR A 46 13.29 7.16 10.21
CA TYR A 46 12.50 7.89 11.18
C TYR A 46 11.51 6.99 11.93
N VAL A 47 10.69 6.22 11.22
CA VAL A 47 9.66 5.36 11.84
C VAL A 47 10.31 4.20 12.63
N THR A 48 11.46 3.69 12.18
CA THR A 48 12.23 2.65 12.90
C THR A 48 12.92 3.20 14.15
N LYS A 49 13.38 4.45 14.13
CA LYS A 49 13.94 5.11 15.33
C LYS A 49 12.87 5.40 16.38
N LEU A 50 11.64 5.69 15.95
CA LEU A 50 10.51 5.87 16.87
C LEU A 50 10.17 4.60 17.67
N THR A 51 10.34 3.41 17.10
CA THR A 51 10.07 2.13 17.81
C THR A 51 11.17 1.71 18.77
N LYS A 52 12.43 2.07 18.51
CA LYS A 52 13.59 1.63 19.32
C LYS A 52 13.82 2.44 20.61
N GLY A 53 12.91 3.34 20.98
CA GLY A 53 13.01 4.10 22.23
C GLY A 53 14.20 5.06 22.31
N GLY A 54 14.70 5.54 21.16
CA GLY A 54 15.79 6.52 21.12
C GLY A 54 15.42 7.87 21.75
N PRO A 55 16.36 8.83 21.86
CA PRO A 55 16.20 10.11 22.58
C PRO A 55 15.04 11.01 22.15
N GLN A 56 14.28 10.63 21.11
CA GLN A 56 13.05 11.27 20.63
C GLN A 56 11.82 10.98 21.51
N SER A 57 12.04 10.51 22.75
CA SER A 57 11.03 10.38 23.82
C SER A 57 10.29 11.71 24.14
N GLY A 58 10.80 12.85 23.64
CA GLY A 58 10.15 14.17 23.77
C GLY A 58 9.05 14.49 22.76
N ILE A 59 8.76 13.65 21.76
CA ILE A 59 7.72 13.95 20.76
C ILE A 59 6.33 13.75 21.36
N THR A 60 5.60 14.85 21.53
CA THR A 60 4.23 14.86 22.02
C THR A 60 3.29 14.10 21.07
N LYS A 61 2.23 13.50 21.63
CA LYS A 61 1.20 12.76 20.86
C LYS A 61 0.67 13.55 19.64
N PRO A 62 0.36 14.87 19.74
CA PRO A 62 -0.12 15.65 18.59
C PRO A 62 0.90 15.81 17.46
N VAL A 63 2.19 15.91 17.77
CA VAL A 63 3.25 15.99 16.75
C VAL A 63 3.39 14.65 16.03
N ARG A 64 3.35 13.54 16.77
CA ARG A 64 3.35 12.19 16.20
C ARG A 64 2.16 11.95 15.25
N THR A 65 0.97 12.40 15.62
CA THR A 65 -0.23 12.30 14.76
C THR A 65 -0.08 13.11 13.47
N ARG A 66 0.47 14.33 13.53
CA ARG A 66 0.74 15.12 12.31
C ARG A 66 1.71 14.42 11.37
N ILE A 67 2.79 13.87 11.92
CA ILE A 67 3.79 13.13 11.14
C ILE A 67 3.19 11.90 10.47
N TRP A 68 2.35 11.14 11.18
CA TRP A 68 1.65 10.01 10.60
C TRP A 68 0.71 10.40 9.44
N LYS A 69 0.08 11.57 9.51
CA LYS A 69 -0.72 12.09 8.39
C LYS A 69 0.14 12.45 7.20
N GLU A 70 1.29 13.10 7.41
CA GLU A 70 2.24 13.40 6.34
C GLU A 70 2.78 12.12 5.68
N ILE A 71 3.13 11.10 6.48
CA ILE A 71 3.51 9.77 5.98
C ILE A 71 2.39 9.19 5.11
N THR A 72 1.14 9.26 5.59
CA THR A 72 -0.02 8.77 4.86
C THR A 72 -0.18 9.46 3.51
N ASP A 73 -0.08 10.79 3.50
CA ASP A 73 -0.24 11.59 2.29
C ASP A 73 0.86 11.28 1.27
N VAL A 74 2.11 11.06 1.72
CA VAL A 74 3.22 10.64 0.85
C VAL A 74 2.92 9.30 0.17
N TYR A 75 2.52 8.28 0.94
CA TYR A 75 2.19 6.97 0.39
C TYR A 75 0.97 7.02 -0.53
N GLU A 76 -0.07 7.77 -0.17
CA GLU A 76 -1.25 7.93 -0.99
C GLU A 76 -0.90 8.57 -2.34
N ILE A 77 -0.12 9.65 -2.33
CA ILE A 77 0.30 10.34 -3.56
C ILE A 77 1.19 9.45 -4.41
N PHE A 78 2.15 8.75 -3.80
CA PHE A 78 3.05 7.89 -4.56
C PHE A 78 2.32 6.69 -5.17
N LEU A 79 1.62 5.92 -4.33
CA LEU A 79 0.98 4.68 -4.75
C LEU A 79 -0.20 4.96 -5.69
N VAL A 80 -1.07 5.90 -5.35
CA VAL A 80 -2.27 6.22 -6.16
C VAL A 80 -1.94 7.16 -7.33
N GLY A 81 -1.01 8.08 -7.14
CA GLY A 81 -0.66 9.10 -8.12
C GLY A 81 0.33 8.63 -9.17
N TYR A 82 1.30 7.76 -8.83
CA TYR A 82 2.42 7.45 -9.75
C TYR A 82 2.57 5.98 -10.07
N CYS A 83 2.44 5.09 -9.09
CA CYS A 83 2.75 3.68 -9.31
C CYS A 83 1.86 3.02 -10.37
N GLY A 84 2.45 2.13 -11.16
CA GLY A 84 1.81 1.35 -12.21
C GLY A 84 1.39 2.16 -13.43
N ARG A 85 1.52 3.49 -13.45
CA ARG A 85 1.15 4.27 -14.63
C ARG A 85 2.13 4.04 -15.76
N ASP A 86 1.61 4.08 -16.98
CA ASP A 86 2.45 4.19 -18.17
C ASP A 86 3.15 5.56 -18.13
N LEU A 87 4.46 5.57 -17.92
CA LEU A 87 5.29 6.77 -18.01
C LEU A 87 5.49 7.13 -19.50
N SER A 88 4.40 7.31 -20.24
CA SER A 88 4.38 7.30 -21.71
C SER A 88 4.85 8.58 -22.40
N SER A 89 5.61 9.45 -21.75
CA SER A 89 5.88 10.79 -22.33
C SER A 89 7.31 11.07 -22.78
N ASN A 90 8.14 10.04 -22.99
CA ASN A 90 9.30 9.99 -23.90
C ASN A 90 9.92 8.59 -23.77
N SER A 91 10.52 8.07 -24.83
CA SER A 91 11.12 6.72 -24.90
C SER A 91 12.15 6.45 -23.79
N LEU A 92 11.69 6.11 -22.58
CA LEU A 92 12.52 5.63 -21.50
C LEU A 92 13.17 4.32 -21.96
N SER A 93 14.48 4.21 -21.77
CA SER A 93 15.17 2.94 -21.99
C SER A 93 14.53 1.85 -21.13
N THR A 94 14.55 0.61 -21.60
CA THR A 94 14.10 -0.57 -20.82
C THR A 94 14.67 -0.60 -19.41
N VAL A 95 15.95 -0.22 -19.26
CA VAL A 95 16.65 -0.10 -17.98
C VAL A 95 16.00 0.89 -17.01
N ALA A 96 15.49 2.01 -17.52
CA ALA A 96 14.86 3.04 -16.71
C ALA A 96 13.45 2.62 -16.28
N LEU A 97 12.72 1.92 -17.15
CA LEU A 97 11.43 1.33 -16.81
C LEU A 97 11.59 0.28 -15.70
N GLU A 98 12.54 -0.65 -15.84
CA GLU A 98 12.82 -1.66 -14.82
C GLU A 98 13.21 -1.03 -13.46
N ALA A 99 13.97 0.06 -13.48
CA ALA A 99 14.31 0.79 -12.27
C ALA A 99 13.09 1.43 -11.60
N ASP A 100 12.14 1.95 -12.39
CA ASP A 100 10.88 2.49 -11.88
C ASP A 100 10.01 1.37 -11.30
N GLU A 101 9.85 0.25 -12.01
CA GLU A 101 9.10 -0.93 -11.51
C GLU A 101 9.69 -1.45 -10.20
N SER A 102 11.02 -1.55 -10.10
CA SER A 102 11.72 -2.01 -8.90
C SER A 102 11.53 -1.05 -7.71
N LEU A 103 11.56 0.26 -7.96
CA LEU A 103 11.34 1.27 -6.94
C LEU A 103 9.91 1.22 -6.40
N GLU A 104 8.92 1.09 -7.28
CA GLU A 104 7.51 0.95 -6.89
C GLU A 104 7.28 -0.27 -6.00
N MET A 105 7.87 -1.41 -6.36
CA MET A 105 7.79 -2.64 -5.55
C MET A 105 8.45 -2.45 -4.18
N THR A 106 9.63 -1.82 -4.14
CA THR A 106 10.33 -1.52 -2.89
C THR A 106 9.48 -0.66 -1.94
N ILE A 107 8.74 0.31 -2.48
CA ILE A 107 7.91 1.20 -1.67
C ILE A 107 6.65 0.48 -1.18
N LEU A 108 6.05 -0.36 -2.02
CA LEU A 108 4.94 -1.22 -1.62
C LEU A 108 5.34 -2.19 -0.50
N GLU A 109 6.52 -2.82 -0.62
CA GLU A 109 7.09 -3.67 0.43
C GLU A 109 7.38 -2.88 1.70
N THR A 110 7.94 -1.68 1.58
CA THR A 110 8.20 -0.80 2.72
C THR A 110 6.90 -0.45 3.45
N LEU A 111 5.85 -0.07 2.73
CA LEU A 111 4.55 0.21 3.34
C LEU A 111 4.01 -1.02 4.08
N GLY A 112 3.96 -2.16 3.39
CA GLY A 112 3.30 -3.36 3.89
C GLY A 112 4.08 -4.09 4.99
N ASP A 113 5.40 -4.15 4.89
CA ASP A 113 6.24 -4.98 5.77
C ASP A 113 6.94 -4.18 6.86
N ILE A 114 7.14 -2.88 6.65
CA ILE A 114 7.77 -1.99 7.62
C ILE A 114 6.69 -1.12 8.24
N VAL A 115 6.12 -0.17 7.50
CA VAL A 115 5.24 0.87 8.07
C VAL A 115 4.00 0.31 8.75
N LEU A 116 3.27 -0.61 8.09
CA LEU A 116 2.03 -1.20 8.62
C LEU A 116 2.26 -2.29 9.66
N LYS A 117 3.48 -2.83 9.80
CA LYS A 117 3.79 -3.87 10.80
C LYS A 117 4.50 -3.33 12.04
N LEU A 118 4.92 -2.06 12.03
CA LEU A 118 5.65 -1.47 13.16
C LEU A 118 4.77 -1.35 14.42
N PRO A 119 5.29 -1.72 15.60
CA PRO A 119 4.60 -1.58 16.89
C PRO A 119 4.57 -0.11 17.33
N ILE A 120 3.74 0.72 16.69
CA ILE A 120 3.59 2.15 17.03
C ILE A 120 2.13 2.44 17.34
N ASP A 121 1.87 3.38 18.26
CA ASP A 121 0.56 4.05 18.44
C ASP A 121 0.14 4.85 17.19
N THR A 122 0.07 4.18 16.04
CA THR A 122 -0.42 4.73 14.79
C THR A 122 -1.91 4.97 14.97
N PRO A 123 -2.39 6.21 14.74
CA PRO A 123 -3.82 6.48 14.80
C PRO A 123 -4.61 5.56 13.87
N VAL A 124 -5.76 5.07 14.33
CA VAL A 124 -6.59 4.11 13.57
C VAL A 124 -7.02 4.70 12.21
N ASP A 125 -7.29 6.00 12.15
CA ASP A 125 -7.61 6.72 10.90
C ASP A 125 -6.47 6.68 9.89
N VAL A 126 -5.22 6.75 10.37
CA VAL A 126 -4.01 6.63 9.53
C VAL A 126 -3.87 5.21 8.98
N VAL A 127 -4.02 4.19 9.84
CA VAL A 127 -3.99 2.79 9.41
C VAL A 127 -5.06 2.54 8.35
N GLN A 128 -6.28 3.00 8.60
CA GLN A 128 -7.39 2.85 7.67
C GLN A 128 -7.10 3.50 6.32
N ARG A 129 -6.55 4.71 6.29
CA ARG A 129 -6.17 5.40 5.05
C ARG A 129 -5.07 4.66 4.27
N LEU A 130 -4.04 4.16 4.96
CA LEU A 130 -2.96 3.40 4.32
C LEU A 130 -3.43 2.07 3.74
N VAL A 131 -4.26 1.30 4.48
CA VAL A 131 -4.83 0.05 3.97
C VAL A 131 -5.80 0.33 2.81
N SER A 132 -6.62 1.38 2.90
CA SER A 132 -7.50 1.80 1.80
C SER A 132 -6.70 2.26 0.57
N THR A 133 -5.51 2.83 0.76
CA THR A 133 -4.60 3.20 -0.33
C THR A 133 -4.11 1.97 -1.09
N LEU A 134 -3.72 0.91 -0.37
CA LEU A 134 -3.38 -0.39 -0.98
C LEU A 134 -4.56 -0.96 -1.76
N ASP A 135 -5.76 -0.89 -1.19
CA ASP A 135 -6.99 -1.37 -1.83
C ASP A 135 -7.33 -0.63 -3.12
N ARG A 136 -7.21 0.70 -3.12
CA ARG A 136 -7.38 1.52 -4.31
C ARG A 136 -6.39 1.15 -5.40
N CYS A 137 -5.14 0.85 -5.04
CA CYS A 137 -4.14 0.39 -5.99
C CYS A 137 -4.46 -1.01 -6.53
N ALA A 138 -5.01 -1.89 -5.68
CA ALA A 138 -5.46 -3.23 -6.08
C ALA A 138 -6.75 -3.20 -6.93
N SER A 139 -7.67 -2.24 -6.76
CA SER A 139 -8.94 -2.18 -7.50
C SER A 139 -8.84 -1.58 -8.89
N ARG A 140 -7.71 -0.93 -9.19
CA ARG A 140 -7.43 -0.24 -10.46
C ARG A 140 -7.73 -1.03 -11.72
N THR A 141 -7.48 -2.33 -11.74
CA THR A 141 -7.74 -3.18 -12.91
C THR A 141 -9.14 -3.79 -12.87
N CYS A 142 -9.71 -4.02 -11.68
CA CYS A 142 -11.00 -4.68 -11.49
C CYS A 142 -12.18 -3.89 -12.08
N SER A 143 -12.10 -2.57 -12.11
CA SER A 143 -13.14 -1.69 -12.64
C SER A 143 -12.99 -1.38 -14.13
N LEU A 144 -11.90 -1.82 -14.78
CA LEU A 144 -11.65 -1.51 -16.18
C LEU A 144 -12.37 -2.48 -17.13
N PRO A 145 -12.84 -2.02 -18.31
CA PRO A 145 -13.23 -2.89 -19.41
C PRO A 145 -12.08 -3.81 -19.83
N VAL A 146 -12.39 -5.01 -20.35
CA VAL A 146 -11.37 -6.01 -20.77
C VAL A 146 -10.48 -5.42 -21.86
N GLU A 147 -11.09 -4.69 -22.79
CA GLU A 147 -10.42 -4.04 -23.92
C GLU A 147 -9.41 -2.99 -23.43
N THR A 148 -9.74 -2.27 -22.35
CA THR A 148 -8.82 -1.30 -21.74
C THR A 148 -7.68 -2.02 -21.02
N LEU A 149 -7.95 -3.16 -20.39
CA LEU A 149 -6.95 -3.93 -19.67
C LEU A 149 -5.91 -4.55 -20.60
N GLU A 150 -6.31 -5.00 -21.79
CA GLU A 150 -5.40 -5.53 -22.82
C GLU A 150 -4.45 -4.48 -23.39
N MET A 151 -4.83 -3.20 -23.31
CA MET A 151 -4.01 -2.08 -23.77
C MET A 151 -3.05 -1.52 -22.69
N MET A 152 -3.17 -1.98 -21.45
CA MET A 152 -2.33 -1.49 -20.35
C MET A 152 -0.95 -2.17 -20.34
N PRO A 153 0.12 -1.46 -19.92
CA PRO A 153 1.41 -2.09 -19.69
C PRO A 153 1.30 -3.26 -18.70
N PRO A 154 2.00 -4.39 -18.91
CA PRO A 154 1.95 -5.55 -18.02
C PRO A 154 2.28 -5.22 -16.56
N HIS A 155 3.15 -4.22 -16.34
CA HIS A 155 3.53 -3.72 -15.02
C HIS A 155 2.34 -3.21 -14.21
N TYR A 156 1.37 -2.52 -14.83
CA TYR A 156 0.20 -1.99 -14.13
C TYR A 156 -0.59 -3.10 -13.43
N SER A 157 -0.87 -4.19 -14.18
CA SER A 157 -1.56 -5.35 -13.66
C SER A 157 -0.75 -6.10 -12.59
N ARG A 158 0.57 -6.17 -12.77
CA ARG A 158 1.48 -6.79 -11.79
C ARG A 158 1.47 -6.02 -10.47
N PHE A 159 1.65 -4.70 -10.53
CA PHE A 159 1.61 -3.82 -9.37
C PHE A 159 0.27 -3.93 -8.62
N SER A 160 -0.86 -3.83 -9.32
CA SER A 160 -2.19 -4.00 -8.71
C SER A 160 -2.37 -5.37 -8.05
N LEU A 161 -1.87 -6.44 -8.68
CA LEU A 161 -1.89 -7.78 -8.08
C LEU A 161 -1.04 -7.85 -6.81
N THR A 162 0.17 -7.27 -6.82
CA THR A 162 1.04 -7.25 -5.65
C THR A 162 0.42 -6.45 -4.49
N CYS A 163 -0.31 -5.36 -4.78
CA CYS A 163 -1.09 -4.65 -3.76
C CYS A 163 -2.15 -5.56 -3.11
N LEU A 164 -2.89 -6.34 -3.92
CA LEU A 164 -3.87 -7.29 -3.39
C LEU A 164 -3.20 -8.39 -2.55
N GLN A 165 -2.11 -8.97 -3.05
CA GLN A 165 -1.35 -9.99 -2.32
C GLN A 165 -0.84 -9.44 -0.97
N LYS A 166 -0.43 -8.17 -0.93
CA LYS A 166 -0.02 -7.53 0.33
C LYS A 166 -1.18 -7.37 1.31
N LEU A 167 -2.38 -6.99 0.85
CA LEU A 167 -3.58 -6.96 1.69
C LEU A 167 -3.88 -8.34 2.29
N PHE A 168 -3.79 -9.40 1.50
CA PHE A 168 -3.92 -10.77 2.01
C PHE A 168 -2.85 -11.10 3.05
N SER A 169 -1.58 -10.75 2.81
CA SER A 169 -0.50 -10.92 3.78
C SER A 169 -0.79 -10.19 5.10
N LEU A 170 -1.34 -8.98 5.06
CA LEU A 170 -1.72 -8.21 6.27
C LEU A 170 -2.92 -8.83 7.01
N SER A 171 -3.85 -9.45 6.28
CA SER A 171 -4.99 -10.16 6.85
C SER A 171 -4.64 -11.54 7.41
N SER A 172 -3.48 -12.10 7.04
CA SER A 172 -3.09 -13.43 7.45
C SER A 172 -2.66 -13.50 8.92
N TYR A 173 -3.11 -14.54 9.61
CA TYR A 173 -2.72 -14.85 10.97
C TYR A 173 -1.36 -15.56 10.96
N PHE A 174 -0.32 -14.92 11.52
CA PHE A 174 0.93 -15.60 11.87
C PHE A 174 0.90 -15.94 13.36
N ASN A 175 1.27 -17.18 13.68
CA ASN A 175 1.35 -17.75 15.03
C ASN A 175 2.53 -17.16 15.83
N GLU A 176 2.71 -15.84 15.78
CA GLU A 176 3.72 -15.10 16.52
C GLU A 176 3.14 -14.71 17.88
N ILE A 177 3.82 -15.11 18.95
CA ILE A 177 3.36 -15.06 20.36
C ILE A 177 3.17 -13.62 20.89
N ASN A 178 3.43 -12.58 20.09
CA ASN A 178 3.38 -11.19 20.53
C ASN A 178 2.74 -10.26 19.48
N TRP A 179 1.41 -10.34 19.36
CA TRP A 179 0.65 -9.36 18.58
C TRP A 179 0.67 -8.01 19.28
N ASN A 180 1.22 -6.98 18.62
CA ASN A 180 1.02 -5.61 19.07
C ASN A 180 -0.37 -5.11 18.64
N MET A 181 -0.95 -4.15 19.39
CA MET A 181 -2.30 -3.62 19.14
C MET A 181 -2.46 -3.06 17.71
N THR A 182 -1.40 -2.44 17.18
CA THR A 182 -1.35 -1.88 15.82
C THR A 182 -1.55 -2.95 14.75
N ARG A 183 -0.89 -4.09 14.90
CA ARG A 183 -0.99 -5.23 13.98
C ARG A 183 -2.38 -5.86 14.02
N PHE A 184 -3.01 -5.91 15.20
CA PHE A 184 -4.40 -6.33 15.32
C PHE A 184 -5.34 -5.40 14.55
N GLU A 185 -5.20 -4.08 14.70
CA GLU A 185 -6.02 -3.11 13.95
C GLU A 185 -5.75 -3.19 12.43
N VAL A 186 -4.49 -3.31 12.01
CA VAL A 186 -4.13 -3.49 10.59
C VAL A 186 -4.77 -4.75 10.03
N ASN A 187 -4.70 -5.86 10.75
CA ASN A 187 -5.30 -7.13 10.35
C ASN A 187 -6.81 -7.01 10.20
N LYS A 188 -7.49 -6.47 11.22
CA LYS A 188 -8.93 -6.24 11.24
C LYS A 188 -9.38 -5.36 10.07
N ILE A 189 -8.72 -4.22 9.85
CA ILE A 189 -9.03 -3.31 8.75
C ILE A 189 -8.79 -4.00 7.39
N SER A 190 -7.70 -4.76 7.26
CA SER A 190 -7.38 -5.49 6.02
C SER A 190 -8.45 -6.54 5.71
N ILE A 191 -8.94 -7.29 6.72
CA ILE A 191 -10.05 -8.24 6.57
C ILE A 191 -11.32 -7.51 6.12
N MET A 192 -11.68 -6.40 6.77
CA MET A 192 -12.87 -5.63 6.39
C MET A 192 -12.81 -5.17 4.93
N VAL A 193 -11.68 -4.63 4.50
CA VAL A 193 -11.45 -4.21 3.11
C VAL A 193 -11.58 -5.39 2.14
N LEU A 194 -10.94 -6.53 2.44
CA LEU A 194 -11.03 -7.73 1.61
C LEU A 194 -12.48 -8.25 1.53
N MET A 195 -13.23 -8.25 2.62
CA MET A 195 -14.65 -8.65 2.63
C MET A 195 -15.49 -7.74 1.72
N THR A 196 -15.33 -6.42 1.82
CA THR A 196 -16.02 -5.47 0.94
C THR A 196 -15.67 -5.70 -0.54
N ARG A 197 -14.41 -6.02 -0.85
CA ARG A 197 -14.03 -6.37 -2.23
C ARG A 197 -14.70 -7.65 -2.71
N CYS A 198 -14.71 -8.68 -1.88
CA CYS A 198 -15.36 -9.96 -2.20
C CYS A 198 -16.85 -9.74 -2.46
N GLU A 199 -17.53 -8.99 -1.60
CA GLU A 199 -18.93 -8.60 -1.79
C GLU A 199 -19.15 -7.86 -3.11
N TYR A 200 -18.29 -6.87 -3.43
CA TYR A 200 -18.38 -6.14 -4.68
C TYR A 200 -18.25 -7.06 -5.91
N ILE A 201 -17.24 -7.92 -5.95
CA ILE A 201 -17.00 -8.84 -7.07
C ILE A 201 -18.11 -9.90 -7.18
N LEU A 202 -18.62 -10.41 -6.05
CA LEU A 202 -19.74 -11.35 -6.03
C LEU A 202 -21.05 -10.69 -6.47
N SER A 203 -21.31 -9.44 -6.06
CA SER A 203 -22.51 -8.71 -6.51
C SER A 203 -22.49 -8.49 -8.03
N TRP A 204 -21.31 -8.25 -8.59
CA TRP A 204 -21.08 -8.18 -10.04
C TRP A 204 -21.30 -9.54 -10.70
N PHE A 205 -20.82 -10.62 -10.09
CA PHE A 205 -21.06 -11.97 -10.58
C PHE A 205 -22.56 -12.28 -10.71
N LEU A 206 -23.35 -11.90 -9.70
CA LEU A 206 -24.77 -12.19 -9.65
C LEU A 206 -25.61 -11.32 -10.60
N THR A 207 -25.06 -10.21 -11.11
CA THR A 207 -25.77 -9.26 -11.98
C THR A 207 -25.44 -9.43 -13.47
N ASP A 208 -24.39 -10.18 -13.85
CA ASP A 208 -24.07 -10.48 -15.25
C ASP A 208 -24.91 -11.68 -15.77
N GLU A 209 -26.10 -11.38 -16.30
CA GLU A 209 -27.07 -12.38 -16.81
C GLU A 209 -26.53 -13.30 -17.93
N LYS A 210 -25.41 -12.96 -18.57
CA LYS A 210 -24.85 -13.74 -19.70
C LYS A 210 -23.59 -14.54 -19.36
N GLY A 211 -22.95 -14.32 -18.21
CA GLY A 211 -21.75 -15.03 -17.72
C GLY A 211 -20.49 -14.97 -18.60
N LEU A 212 -20.60 -14.56 -19.87
CA LEU A 212 -19.52 -14.56 -20.86
C LEU A 212 -18.54 -13.40 -20.64
N ALA A 213 -19.05 -12.22 -20.30
CA ALA A 213 -18.22 -11.05 -19.97
C ALA A 213 -17.42 -11.30 -18.69
N LEU A 214 -17.99 -12.04 -17.76
CA LEU A 214 -17.37 -12.45 -16.52
C LEU A 214 -16.22 -13.45 -16.69
N VAL A 215 -16.41 -14.53 -17.46
CA VAL A 215 -15.34 -15.52 -17.75
C VAL A 215 -14.14 -14.84 -18.43
N LEU A 216 -14.40 -13.94 -19.38
CA LEU A 216 -13.36 -13.16 -20.04
C LEU A 216 -12.66 -12.21 -19.07
N ARG A 217 -13.39 -11.51 -18.19
CA ARG A 217 -12.75 -10.65 -17.17
C ARG A 217 -11.88 -11.42 -16.20
N PHE A 218 -12.32 -12.58 -15.69
CA PHE A 218 -11.48 -13.38 -14.79
C PHE A 218 -10.23 -13.92 -15.48
N LYS A 219 -10.36 -14.33 -16.74
CA LYS A 219 -9.21 -14.80 -17.51
C LYS A 219 -8.19 -13.68 -17.78
N HIS A 220 -8.65 -12.44 -17.99
CA HIS A 220 -7.79 -11.32 -18.37
C HIS A 220 -7.39 -10.42 -17.20
N ASN A 221 -8.00 -10.57 -16.01
CA ASN A 221 -7.69 -9.79 -14.82
C ASN A 221 -7.05 -10.65 -13.70
N PRO A 222 -5.71 -10.52 -13.50
CA PRO A 222 -5.00 -11.28 -12.48
C PRO A 222 -5.49 -11.03 -11.05
N VAL A 223 -5.97 -9.82 -10.75
CA VAL A 223 -6.48 -9.45 -9.41
C VAL A 223 -7.77 -10.22 -9.11
N CYS A 224 -8.71 -10.22 -10.06
CA CYS A 224 -9.97 -10.93 -9.94
C CYS A 224 -9.73 -12.45 -9.85
N TYR A 225 -8.86 -12.99 -10.70
CA TYR A 225 -8.47 -14.39 -10.68
C TYR A 225 -7.86 -14.80 -9.33
N PHE A 226 -6.90 -14.03 -8.84
CA PHE A 226 -6.24 -14.30 -7.56
C PHE A 226 -7.25 -14.27 -6.41
N LEU A 227 -8.13 -13.27 -6.34
CA LEU A 227 -9.13 -13.17 -5.29
C LEU A 227 -10.06 -14.39 -5.26
N MET A 228 -10.53 -14.84 -6.43
CA MET A 228 -11.41 -16.01 -6.50
C MET A 228 -10.70 -17.28 -6.07
N ASN A 229 -9.43 -17.48 -6.46
CA ASN A 229 -8.65 -18.61 -5.96
C ASN A 229 -8.52 -18.59 -4.44
N GLN A 230 -8.22 -17.43 -3.84
CA GLN A 230 -8.15 -17.30 -2.37
C GLN A 230 -9.50 -17.60 -1.70
N LEU A 231 -10.61 -17.15 -2.30
CA LEU A 231 -11.95 -17.48 -1.80
C LEU A 231 -12.27 -18.97 -1.89
N VAL A 232 -11.90 -19.62 -2.99
CA VAL A 232 -12.06 -21.08 -3.17
C VAL A 232 -11.26 -21.82 -2.11
N ASP A 233 -10.01 -21.44 -1.88
CA ASP A 233 -9.15 -22.04 -0.86
C ASP A 233 -9.71 -21.86 0.57
N LEU A 234 -10.45 -20.77 0.83
CA LEU A 234 -11.14 -20.54 2.09
C LEU A 234 -12.43 -21.37 2.22
N ILE A 235 -13.21 -21.50 1.16
CA ILE A 235 -14.56 -22.10 1.18
C ILE A 235 -14.51 -23.63 1.05
N VAL A 236 -13.67 -24.17 0.16
CA VAL A 236 -13.62 -25.62 -0.14
C VAL A 236 -13.32 -26.48 1.10
N PRO A 237 -12.37 -26.12 1.98
CA PRO A 237 -12.14 -26.86 3.22
C PRO A 237 -13.35 -26.84 4.16
N GLN A 238 -14.09 -25.73 4.21
CA GLN A 238 -15.29 -25.58 5.05
C GLN A 238 -16.45 -26.43 4.53
N LEU A 239 -16.66 -26.47 3.21
CA LEU A 239 -17.66 -27.34 2.60
C LEU A 239 -17.32 -28.82 2.81
N SER A 240 -16.04 -29.20 2.67
CA SER A 240 -15.59 -30.58 2.96
C SER A 240 -15.79 -30.99 4.42
N MET A 241 -15.80 -30.05 5.37
CA MET A 241 -16.13 -30.32 6.78
C MET A 241 -17.64 -30.42 7.01
N SER A 242 -18.46 -29.60 6.33
CA SER A 242 -19.93 -29.67 6.43
C SER A 242 -20.55 -30.94 5.83
N PHE A 243 -19.90 -31.60 4.86
CA PHE A 243 -20.38 -32.87 4.28
C PHE A 243 -19.88 -34.13 5.00
N LYS A 244 -19.20 -34.00 6.15
CA LYS A 244 -18.76 -35.13 7.00
C LYS A 244 -19.66 -35.39 8.21
N HIS A 245 -20.86 -34.81 8.25
CA HIS A 245 -21.92 -35.10 9.20
C HIS A 245 -23.18 -35.58 8.47
#